data_AF-A0A946ALJ1-F1
#
_entry.id   AF-A0A946ALJ1-F1
#
_cell.length_a   1.000
_cell.length_b   1.000
_cell.length_c   1.000
_cell.angle_alpha   90.00
_cell.angle_beta   90.00
_cell.angle_gamma   90.00
#
_symmetry.space_group_name_H-M   'P 1'
#
loop_
_entity.id
_entity.type
_entity.pdbx_description
1 polymer ?
#
loop_
_entity_poly.entity_id
_entity_poly.type
_entity_poly.pdbx_seq_one_letter_code
_entity_poly.pdbx_strand_id
1 'polypeptide(L)'
;MPYLLLHKIPHLLWIGALLAPFSVLAAPGDILFSDNFERGALAPWTTTNGSRSGILTGGQVSNSATRGAFTRRQQVTVTGPGISAAVPGAEVSIWVRRGSDAFSEYPDGGENLVIEYRRAYNSWAQLLFYMGGVTAGQIFNDTVSLPPDGLHGNLALRAR
;
A
#
# COMPACT_ATOMS: atom_id res chain seq x y z
N MET A 1 -78.90 -19.98 -22.51
CA MET A 1 -78.19 -18.74 -22.90
C MET A 1 -77.22 -18.38 -21.77
N PRO A 2 -75.95 -18.80 -21.83
CA PRO A 2 -74.97 -18.49 -20.78
C PRO A 2 -74.31 -17.14 -21.05
N TYR A 3 -74.02 -16.36 -20.00
CA TYR A 3 -73.07 -15.26 -20.09
C TYR A 3 -71.93 -15.52 -19.10
N LEU A 4 -70.76 -15.78 -19.68
CA LEU A 4 -69.48 -15.99 -19.03
C LEU A 4 -68.87 -14.59 -18.79
N LEU A 5 -68.76 -14.15 -17.53
CA LEU A 5 -68.09 -12.88 -17.21
C LEU A 5 -66.58 -13.14 -17.00
N LEU A 6 -65.79 -12.79 -18.01
CA LEU A 6 -64.33 -12.89 -18.01
C LEU A 6 -63.73 -11.70 -17.24
N HIS A 7 -63.26 -11.93 -16.01
CA HIS A 7 -62.49 -10.93 -15.28
C HIS A 7 -61.01 -10.95 -15.72
N LYS A 8 -60.52 -9.78 -16.15
CA LYS A 8 -59.12 -9.54 -16.53
C LYS A 8 -58.19 -9.79 -15.34
N ILE A 9 -57.23 -10.70 -15.50
CA ILE A 9 -56.08 -10.82 -14.62
C ILE A 9 -55.11 -9.69 -14.99
N PRO A 10 -54.72 -8.78 -14.08
CA PRO A 10 -53.62 -7.88 -14.36
C PRO A 10 -52.33 -8.70 -14.35
N HIS A 11 -51.71 -8.82 -15.53
CA HIS A 11 -50.36 -9.37 -15.69
C HIS A 11 -49.38 -8.48 -14.94
N LEU A 12 -48.97 -8.92 -13.76
CA LEU A 12 -47.87 -8.32 -13.00
C LEU A 12 -46.56 -8.75 -13.67
N LEU A 13 -46.02 -7.90 -14.53
CA LEU A 13 -44.71 -8.08 -15.13
C LEU A 13 -43.64 -7.85 -14.06
N TRP A 14 -43.18 -8.92 -13.41
CA TRP A 14 -42.00 -8.87 -12.54
C TRP A 14 -40.74 -8.74 -13.41
N ILE A 15 -40.24 -7.52 -13.58
CA ILE A 15 -38.85 -7.32 -14.03
C ILE A 15 -37.97 -7.56 -12.80
N GLY A 16 -37.55 -8.81 -12.61
CA GLY A 16 -36.49 -9.13 -11.69
C GLY A 16 -35.17 -8.56 -12.23
N ALA A 17 -34.84 -7.34 -11.83
CA ALA A 17 -33.49 -6.81 -12.03
C ALA A 17 -32.54 -7.65 -11.16
N LEU A 18 -31.82 -8.57 -11.80
CA LEU A 18 -30.73 -9.30 -11.18
C LEU A 18 -29.60 -8.28 -10.92
N LEU A 19 -29.59 -7.70 -9.72
CA LEU A 19 -28.44 -6.97 -9.19
C LEU A 19 -27.32 -8.00 -8.97
N ALA A 20 -26.58 -8.32 -10.02
CA ALA A 20 -25.26 -8.91 -9.86
C ALA A 20 -24.43 -7.89 -9.06
N PRO A 21 -23.75 -8.29 -7.97
CA PRO A 21 -22.75 -7.42 -7.37
C PRO A 21 -21.64 -7.26 -8.41
N PHE A 22 -21.67 -6.15 -9.15
CA PHE A 22 -20.52 -5.73 -9.92
C PHE A 22 -19.44 -5.40 -8.89
N SER A 23 -18.55 -6.35 -8.64
CA SER A 23 -17.28 -6.06 -8.00
C SER A 23 -16.60 -5.02 -8.87
N VAL A 24 -16.55 -3.76 -8.40
CA VAL A 24 -15.79 -2.71 -9.04
C VAL A 24 -14.33 -3.14 -8.93
N LEU A 25 -13.81 -3.80 -9.97
CA LEU A 25 -12.40 -4.07 -10.09
C LEU A 25 -11.71 -2.73 -10.33
N ALA A 26 -10.61 -2.48 -9.63
CA ALA A 26 -9.81 -1.29 -9.85
C ALA A 26 -9.35 -1.27 -11.32
N ALA A 27 -9.53 -0.13 -11.98
CA ALA A 27 -9.05 0.08 -13.34
C ALA A 27 -7.52 0.27 -13.33
N PRO A 28 -6.85 0.05 -14.47
CA PRO A 28 -5.44 0.43 -14.60
C PRO A 28 -5.23 1.90 -14.23
N GLY A 29 -4.32 2.16 -13.28
CA GLY A 29 -4.03 3.50 -12.77
C GLY A 29 -4.78 3.90 -11.50
N ASP A 30 -5.71 3.06 -11.02
CA ASP A 30 -6.38 3.33 -9.73
C ASP A 30 -5.41 3.23 -8.56
N ILE A 31 -5.47 4.22 -7.67
CA ILE A 31 -4.71 4.22 -6.42
C ILE A 31 -5.44 3.33 -5.41
N LEU A 32 -4.90 2.13 -5.18
CA LEU A 32 -5.42 1.19 -4.17
C LEU A 32 -5.16 1.67 -2.74
N PHE A 33 -4.02 2.33 -2.55
CA PHE A 33 -3.61 2.94 -1.30
C PHE A 33 -2.49 3.95 -1.58
N SER A 34 -2.48 5.07 -0.86
CA SER A 34 -1.36 6.00 -0.86
C SER A 34 -1.15 6.59 0.52
N ASP A 35 0.11 6.84 0.85
CA ASP A 35 0.48 7.61 2.02
C ASP A 35 1.67 8.51 1.69
N ASN A 36 1.46 9.81 1.84
CA ASN A 36 2.51 10.82 1.72
C ASN A 36 3.00 11.32 3.08
N PHE A 37 2.50 10.73 4.18
CA PHE A 37 2.86 11.02 5.57
C PHE A 37 2.59 12.46 6.05
N GLU A 38 1.91 13.29 5.26
CA GLU A 38 1.66 14.69 5.60
C GLU A 38 0.72 14.86 6.80
N ARG A 39 0.00 13.79 7.21
CA ARG A 39 -0.76 13.75 8.46
C ARG A 39 0.11 13.95 9.71
N GLY A 40 1.43 13.77 9.61
CA GLY A 40 2.34 13.97 10.74
C GLY A 40 2.31 12.83 11.76
N ALA A 41 1.66 11.71 11.42
CA ALA A 41 1.58 10.52 12.25
C ALA A 41 1.82 9.28 11.37
N LEU A 42 2.42 8.25 11.96
CA LEU A 42 2.61 6.96 11.28
C LEU A 42 1.28 6.27 10.99
N ALA A 43 0.24 6.44 11.81
CA ALA A 43 -1.04 5.79 11.56
C ALA A 43 -1.57 6.09 10.14
N PRO A 44 -2.01 5.07 9.38
CA PRO A 44 -2.38 3.71 9.82
C PRO A 44 -1.22 2.70 9.89
N TRP A 45 0.01 3.11 9.63
CA TRP A 45 1.18 2.27 9.82
C TRP A 45 1.46 2.07 11.31
N THR A 46 1.93 0.87 11.63
CA THR A 46 2.37 0.48 12.97
C THR A 46 3.88 0.31 12.99
N THR A 47 4.49 0.45 14.16
CA THR A 47 5.93 0.25 14.32
C THR A 47 6.25 -0.62 15.51
N THR A 48 7.31 -1.42 15.40
CA THR A 48 7.88 -2.15 16.54
C THR A 48 8.57 -1.23 17.54
N ASN A 49 8.97 -0.01 17.13
CA ASN A 49 9.63 0.96 18.00
C ASN A 49 9.48 2.42 17.52
N GLY A 50 8.65 3.19 18.21
CA GLY A 50 8.41 4.62 17.92
C GLY A 50 9.56 5.57 18.26
N SER A 51 10.59 5.11 18.97
CA SER A 51 11.83 5.90 19.18
C SER A 51 12.83 5.72 18.04
N ARG A 52 12.61 4.73 17.15
CA ARG A 52 13.48 4.37 16.01
C ARG A 52 12.81 4.55 14.66
N SER A 53 11.56 4.97 14.67
CA SER A 53 10.80 5.24 13.46
C SER A 53 9.71 6.24 13.78
N GLY A 54 9.24 6.94 12.76
CA GLY A 54 8.27 8.01 12.96
C GLY A 54 8.13 8.84 11.71
N ILE A 55 7.64 10.06 11.89
CA ILE A 55 7.56 11.07 10.84
C ILE A 55 8.59 12.17 11.13
N LEU A 56 9.33 12.58 10.10
CA LEU A 56 10.17 13.77 10.12
C LEU A 56 9.59 14.83 9.18
N THR A 57 10.00 16.08 9.40
CA THR A 57 9.65 17.23 8.54
C THR A 57 10.93 17.81 7.92
N GLY A 58 10.91 18.10 6.62
CA GLY A 58 12.00 18.69 5.85
C GLY A 58 12.10 18.12 4.44
N GLY A 59 12.57 18.92 3.47
CA GLY A 59 12.72 18.48 2.08
C GLY A 59 13.74 17.34 1.87
N GLN A 60 14.53 17.02 2.89
CA GLN A 60 15.46 15.90 2.88
C GLN A 60 14.76 14.55 3.15
N VAL A 61 13.56 14.57 3.71
CA VAL A 61 12.78 13.37 4.05
C VAL A 61 11.48 13.27 3.26
N SER A 62 11.21 14.21 2.35
CA SER A 62 9.98 14.26 1.56
C SER A 62 10.26 14.44 0.06
N ASN A 63 9.41 13.81 -0.77
CA ASN A 63 9.34 14.03 -2.22
C ASN A 63 7.93 14.50 -2.68
N SER A 64 7.02 14.65 -1.73
CA SER A 64 5.63 15.07 -1.92
C SER A 64 5.45 16.51 -1.46
N ALA A 65 5.72 16.79 -0.19
CA ALA A 65 5.66 18.13 0.38
C ALA A 65 6.69 18.29 1.51
N THR A 66 6.28 18.15 2.77
CA THR A 66 7.10 18.55 3.93
C THR A 66 7.49 17.39 4.82
N ARG A 67 6.83 16.23 4.73
CA ARG A 67 6.98 15.13 5.68
C ARG A 67 7.29 13.81 5.00
N GLY A 68 7.91 12.92 5.77
CA GLY A 68 8.13 11.53 5.37
C GLY A 68 8.39 10.63 6.56
N ALA A 69 8.17 9.34 6.36
CA ALA A 69 8.48 8.32 7.35
C ALA A 69 10.00 8.05 7.40
N PHE A 70 10.50 7.70 8.58
CA PHE A 70 11.89 7.29 8.76
C PHE A 70 11.99 5.99 9.56
N THR A 71 13.13 5.32 9.38
CA THR A 71 13.70 4.33 10.29
C THR A 71 15.10 4.78 10.69
N ARG A 72 15.57 4.38 11.87
CA ARG A 72 16.93 4.67 12.35
C ARG A 72 17.39 3.64 13.36
N ARG A 73 18.69 3.37 13.37
CA ARG A 73 19.46 2.67 14.43
C ARG A 73 18.89 1.31 14.84
N GLN A 74 19.69 0.26 14.67
CA GLN A 74 19.26 -1.11 14.97
C GLN A 74 18.00 -1.50 14.18
N GLN A 75 17.56 -2.74 14.34
CA GLN A 75 16.37 -3.22 13.65
C GLN A 75 15.10 -2.53 14.18
N VAL A 76 14.27 -2.05 13.26
CA VAL A 76 12.92 -1.53 13.48
C VAL A 76 12.07 -1.93 12.29
N THR A 77 10.77 -2.14 12.49
CA THR A 77 9.87 -2.48 11.38
C THR A 77 8.68 -1.55 11.39
N VAL A 78 8.39 -0.93 10.25
CA VAL A 78 7.19 -0.10 10.03
C VAL A 78 6.28 -0.84 9.07
N THR A 79 5.09 -1.24 9.55
CA THR A 79 4.15 -2.09 8.80
C THR A 79 2.89 -1.32 8.46
N GLY A 80 2.52 -1.32 7.18
CA GLY A 80 1.34 -0.65 6.66
C GLY A 80 0.04 -1.41 6.95
N PRO A 81 -1.10 -0.78 6.65
CA PRO A 81 -2.40 -1.44 6.78
C PRO A 81 -2.55 -2.59 5.79
N GLY A 82 -3.54 -3.45 6.07
CA GLY A 82 -4.05 -4.38 5.07
C GLY A 82 -4.78 -3.62 3.95
N ILE A 83 -4.41 -3.88 2.70
CA ILE A 83 -5.01 -3.28 1.51
C ILE A 83 -5.47 -4.39 0.57
N SER A 84 -6.56 -4.16 -0.16
CA SER A 84 -6.99 -5.08 -1.21
C SER A 84 -6.21 -4.79 -2.48
N ALA A 85 -5.27 -5.68 -2.80
CA ALA A 85 -4.51 -5.67 -4.05
C ALA A 85 -4.86 -6.86 -4.95
N ALA A 86 -6.07 -7.41 -4.80
CA ALA A 86 -6.60 -8.50 -5.61
C ALA A 86 -7.02 -8.03 -7.02
N VAL A 87 -6.13 -7.30 -7.70
CA VAL A 87 -6.33 -6.78 -9.04
C VAL A 87 -5.11 -7.15 -9.90
N PRO A 88 -5.31 -7.68 -11.12
CA PRO A 88 -4.19 -8.01 -12.00
C PRO A 88 -3.32 -6.79 -12.28
N GLY A 89 -2.00 -6.96 -12.19
CA GLY A 89 -1.04 -5.91 -12.54
C GLY A 89 -0.90 -4.78 -11.52
N ALA A 90 -1.31 -4.98 -10.26
CA ALA A 90 -1.03 -4.01 -9.20
C ALA A 90 0.48 -3.76 -9.05
N GLU A 91 0.85 -2.51 -8.81
CA GLU A 91 2.25 -2.08 -8.65
C GLU A 91 2.44 -1.34 -7.33
N VAL A 92 3.69 -1.30 -6.86
CA VAL A 92 4.14 -0.48 -5.74
C VAL A 92 5.06 0.59 -6.30
N SER A 93 4.70 1.85 -6.09
CA SER A 93 5.57 3.00 -6.35
C SER A 93 6.03 3.58 -5.01
N ILE A 94 7.34 3.80 -4.87
CA ILE A 94 7.94 4.26 -3.62
C ILE A 94 9.10 5.22 -3.86
N TRP A 95 9.17 6.24 -3.02
CA TRP A 95 10.34 7.10 -2.90
C TRP A 95 11.11 6.76 -1.63
N VAL A 96 12.42 6.59 -1.76
CA VAL A 96 13.32 6.36 -0.62
C VAL A 96 14.53 7.26 -0.77
N ARG A 97 15.00 7.83 0.34
CA ARG A 97 16.30 8.50 0.38
C ARG A 97 17.15 7.93 1.50
N ARG A 98 18.36 7.52 1.15
CA ARG A 98 19.37 7.10 2.13
C ARG A 98 19.80 8.31 2.96
N GLY A 99 20.10 8.08 4.22
CA GLY A 99 20.65 9.10 5.09
C GLY A 99 22.01 9.65 4.63
N SER A 100 22.39 10.81 5.17
CA SER A 100 23.68 11.49 4.93
C SER A 100 23.93 12.48 6.05
N ASP A 101 25.18 12.54 6.54
CA ASP A 101 25.62 13.42 7.63
C ASP A 101 25.29 14.92 7.43
N ALA A 102 24.91 15.33 6.22
CA ALA A 102 24.39 16.66 5.93
C ALA A 102 22.98 16.92 6.52
N PHE A 103 22.20 15.89 6.83
CA PHE A 103 20.81 16.03 7.32
C PHE A 103 20.28 14.87 8.18
N SER A 104 20.97 13.72 8.22
CA SER A 104 20.67 12.58 9.09
C SER A 104 21.94 11.76 9.32
N GLU A 105 21.87 10.65 10.06
CA GLU A 105 23.00 9.69 10.06
C GLU A 105 23.12 9.02 8.68
N TYR A 106 24.35 8.77 8.22
CA TYR A 106 24.63 7.89 7.09
C TYR A 106 24.59 6.40 7.51
N PRO A 107 23.75 5.55 6.90
CA PRO A 107 23.69 4.13 7.29
C PRO A 107 25.01 3.42 7.02
N ASP A 108 25.48 2.65 7.98
CA ASP A 108 26.70 1.86 7.86
C ASP A 108 26.51 0.63 6.94
N GLY A 109 27.62 0.00 6.56
CA GLY A 109 27.58 -1.29 5.87
C GLY A 109 26.81 -2.34 6.69
N GLY A 110 25.77 -2.91 6.10
CA GLY A 110 24.88 -3.88 6.77
C GLY A 110 23.63 -3.27 7.39
N GLU A 111 23.54 -1.94 7.52
CA GLU A 111 22.31 -1.22 7.88
C GLU A 111 21.44 -1.01 6.63
N ASN A 112 20.99 -2.12 6.06
CA ASN A 112 20.17 -2.12 4.84
C ASN A 112 18.72 -1.82 5.16
N LEU A 113 18.02 -1.19 4.22
CA LEU A 113 16.57 -1.06 4.24
C LEU A 113 15.95 -2.07 3.28
N VAL A 114 15.01 -2.86 3.77
CA VAL A 114 14.27 -3.83 2.95
C VAL A 114 12.80 -3.46 2.95
N ILE A 115 12.21 -3.35 1.76
CA ILE A 115 10.77 -3.27 1.60
C ILE A 115 10.27 -4.68 1.36
N GLU A 116 9.39 -5.16 2.23
CA GLU A 116 8.79 -6.47 2.16
C GLU A 116 7.29 -6.34 1.93
N TYR A 117 6.70 -7.35 1.28
CA TYR A 117 5.26 -7.49 1.11
C TYR A 117 4.76 -8.75 1.80
N ARG A 118 3.54 -8.68 2.35
CA ARG A 118 2.83 -9.85 2.86
C ARG A 118 2.27 -10.63 1.68
N ARG A 119 2.60 -11.92 1.63
CA ARG A 119 2.12 -12.89 0.65
C ARG A 119 0.75 -13.45 1.07
N ALA A 120 0.02 -14.04 0.13
CA ALA A 120 -1.30 -14.60 0.34
C ALA A 120 -1.35 -15.67 1.45
N TYR A 121 -0.25 -16.39 1.67
CA TYR A 121 -0.07 -17.39 2.73
C TYR A 121 0.50 -16.79 4.04
N ASN A 122 0.31 -15.48 4.25
CA ASN A 122 0.65 -14.75 5.47
C ASN A 122 2.13 -14.82 5.90
N SER A 123 3.03 -14.96 4.92
CA SER A 123 4.47 -14.81 5.10
C SER A 123 4.96 -13.49 4.48
N TRP A 124 6.13 -13.03 4.86
CA TRP A 124 6.73 -11.82 4.30
C TRP A 124 7.84 -12.18 3.32
N ALA A 125 7.95 -11.42 2.23
CA ALA A 125 9.06 -11.55 1.30
C ALA A 125 9.56 -10.20 0.82
N GLN A 126 10.83 -10.15 0.45
CA GLN A 126 11.47 -8.96 -0.10
C GLN A 126 10.84 -8.58 -1.44
N LEU A 127 10.53 -7.29 -1.57
CA LEU A 127 10.15 -6.62 -2.80
C LEU A 127 11.30 -5.75 -3.31
N LEU A 128 11.88 -4.92 -2.45
CA LEU A 128 12.99 -4.01 -2.76
C LEU A 128 14.07 -4.10 -1.67
N PHE A 129 15.31 -3.82 -2.05
CA PHE A 129 16.47 -3.86 -1.16
C PHE A 129 17.38 -2.66 -1.42
N TYR A 130 17.69 -1.91 -0.36
CA TYR A 130 18.56 -0.75 -0.40
C TYR A 130 19.75 -0.98 0.52
N MET A 131 20.94 -1.08 -0.08
CA MET A 131 22.17 -1.34 0.66
C MET A 131 22.58 -0.12 1.51
N GLY A 132 23.03 -0.37 2.74
CA GLY A 132 23.71 0.61 3.60
C GLY A 132 25.21 0.72 3.29
N GLY A 133 25.87 1.79 3.75
CA GLY A 133 27.32 1.99 3.57
C GLY A 133 27.77 2.35 2.15
N VAL A 134 26.83 2.66 1.25
CA VAL A 134 27.10 3.15 -0.11
C VAL A 134 26.48 4.54 -0.31
N THR A 135 26.88 5.29 -1.34
CA THR A 135 26.47 6.67 -1.68
C THR A 135 25.48 7.36 -0.72
N ALA A 136 25.99 8.17 0.20
CA ALA A 136 25.17 8.95 1.12
C ALA A 136 24.16 9.83 0.39
N GLY A 137 22.94 9.95 0.93
CA GLY A 137 21.91 10.84 0.39
C GLY A 137 21.26 10.40 -0.91
N GLN A 138 21.62 9.23 -1.46
CA GLN A 138 21.06 8.69 -2.69
C GLN A 138 19.53 8.58 -2.61
N ILE A 139 18.88 9.00 -3.69
CA ILE A 139 17.43 8.95 -3.85
C ILE A 139 17.07 7.80 -4.81
N PHE A 140 16.02 7.08 -4.46
CA PHE A 140 15.38 6.04 -5.26
C PHE A 140 13.94 6.43 -5.54
N ASN A 141 13.50 6.21 -6.79
CA ASN A 141 12.13 6.41 -7.26
C ASN A 141 11.72 5.13 -7.98
N ASP A 142 11.35 4.10 -7.22
CA ASP A 142 11.09 2.78 -7.77
C ASP A 142 9.59 2.59 -8.03
N THR A 143 9.28 1.94 -9.15
CA THR A 143 7.96 1.35 -9.40
C THR A 143 8.17 -0.09 -9.80
N VAL A 144 7.54 -1.01 -9.07
CA VAL A 144 7.67 -2.45 -9.30
C VAL A 144 6.31 -3.15 -9.28
N SER A 145 6.11 -4.08 -10.19
CA SER A 145 4.90 -4.91 -10.19
C SER A 145 4.90 -5.85 -8.99
N LEU A 146 3.73 -6.03 -8.36
CA LEU A 146 3.56 -7.00 -7.29
C LEU A 146 3.69 -8.43 -7.84
N PRO A 147 4.45 -9.31 -7.17
CA PRO A 147 4.46 -10.73 -7.50
C PRO A 147 3.06 -11.34 -7.40
N PRO A 148 2.77 -12.43 -8.13
CA PRO A 148 1.43 -13.03 -8.14
C PRO A 148 0.88 -13.39 -6.75
N ASP A 149 1.74 -13.81 -5.82
CA ASP A 149 1.35 -14.13 -4.44
C ASP A 149 1.18 -12.89 -3.54
N GLY A 150 1.43 -11.68 -4.04
CA GLY A 150 1.06 -10.40 -3.43
C GLY A 150 -0.28 -9.83 -3.93
N LEU A 151 -0.88 -10.42 -4.97
CA LEU A 151 -2.15 -9.96 -5.55
C LEU A 151 -3.36 -10.54 -4.79
N HIS A 152 -3.63 -10.04 -3.58
CA HIS A 152 -4.71 -10.55 -2.74
C HIS A 152 -5.38 -9.46 -1.86
N GLY A 153 -6.52 -9.80 -1.25
CA GLY A 153 -7.39 -8.86 -0.54
C GLY A 153 -6.87 -8.34 0.81
N ASN A 154 -5.64 -8.70 1.19
CA ASN A 154 -5.05 -8.32 2.47
C ASN A 154 -3.53 -8.15 2.33
N LEU A 155 -3.08 -7.56 1.21
CA LEU A 155 -1.68 -7.18 1.04
C LEU A 155 -1.28 -6.22 2.16
N ALA A 156 -0.03 -6.25 2.61
CA ALA A 156 0.53 -5.21 3.44
C ALA A 156 2.00 -5.03 3.04
N LEU A 157 2.50 -3.81 3.16
CA LEU A 157 3.93 -3.50 2.98
C LEU A 157 4.58 -3.28 4.34
N ARG A 158 5.87 -3.59 4.46
CA ARG A 158 6.66 -3.16 5.61
C ARG A 158 8.07 -2.76 5.21
N ALA A 159 8.60 -1.76 5.90
CA ALA A 159 10.01 -1.40 5.87
C ALA A 159 10.71 -2.05 7.07
N ARG A 160 11.89 -2.65 6.86
CA ARG A 160 12.69 -3.33 7.89
C ARG A 160 14.17 -3.03 7.75
#